data_AF-A0A0B6SBL9-F1
#
_entry.id   AF-A0A0B6SBL9-F1
#
_cell.length_a   1.000
_cell.length_b   1.000
_cell.length_c   1.000
_cell.angle_alpha   90.00
_cell.angle_beta   90.00
_cell.angle_gamma   90.00
#
_symmetry.space_group_name_H-M   'P 1'
#
loop_
_entity.id
_entity.type
_entity.pdbx_description
1 polymer ?
#
loop_
_entity_poly.entity_id
_entity_poly.type
_entity_poly.pdbx_seq_one_letter_code
_entity_poly.pdbx_strand_id
1 'polypeptide(L)'
;MNGRTPTLLLAASIVLNVFLLGAIAGGAYQWYARQHGAGGAHAPKVALRFAAEALPAERQREFTEALKAARRDARVYAREGRDGRRDVLDLLAMPQLDRPALDEALARTREADMRLRAQVESSVADFAASLTPEERQRFVDGLRHSGQWRQPAAKNAREKNAHDASARDGD
;
A
#
# COMPACT_ATOMS: atom_id res chain seq x y z
N MET A 1 -57.65 0.58 -1.45
CA MET A 1 -56.42 -0.22 -1.33
C MET A 1 -55.22 0.68 -1.63
N ASN A 2 -54.60 1.37 -0.66
CA ASN A 2 -53.36 2.14 -0.91
C ASN A 2 -52.56 2.38 0.39
N GLY A 3 -52.36 1.31 1.19
CA GLY A 3 -51.54 1.36 2.41
C GLY A 3 -50.05 1.11 2.20
N ARG A 4 -49.58 0.97 0.95
CA ARG A 4 -48.19 0.57 0.63
C ARG A 4 -47.34 1.71 0.07
N THR A 5 -47.97 2.72 -0.53
CA THR A 5 -47.33 3.86 -1.19
C THR A 5 -46.55 4.78 -0.23
N PRO A 6 -47.09 5.20 0.94
CA PRO A 6 -46.32 6.02 1.86
C PRO A 6 -45.14 5.26 2.49
N THR A 7 -45.29 3.96 2.74
CA THR A 7 -44.22 3.10 3.27
C THR A 7 -43.11 2.85 2.25
N LEU A 8 -43.47 2.67 0.97
CA LEU A 8 -42.51 2.57 -0.13
C LEU A 8 -41.72 3.88 -0.33
N LEU A 9 -42.39 5.03 -0.23
CA LEU A 9 -41.72 6.34 -0.32
C LEU A 9 -40.78 6.58 0.87
N LEU A 10 -41.19 6.18 2.08
CA LEU A 10 -40.34 6.27 3.27
C LEU A 10 -39.13 5.34 3.15
N ALA A 11 -39.33 4.10 2.72
CA ALA A 11 -38.25 3.14 2.49
C ALA A 11 -37.28 3.63 1.41
N ALA A 12 -37.79 4.17 0.30
CA ALA A 12 -36.97 4.74 -0.77
C ALA A 12 -36.13 5.94 -0.28
N SER A 13 -36.71 6.81 0.55
CA SER A 13 -36.00 7.94 1.16
C SER A 13 -34.85 7.47 2.07
N ILE A 14 -35.08 6.46 2.89
CA ILE A 14 -34.05 5.91 3.79
C ILE A 14 -32.90 5.29 2.98
N VAL A 15 -33.21 4.48 1.98
CA VAL A 15 -32.20 3.87 1.10
C VAL A 15 -31.39 4.94 0.38
N LEU A 16 -32.04 6.00 -0.12
CA LEU A 16 -31.37 7.10 -0.81
C LEU A 16 -30.41 7.86 0.13
N ASN A 17 -30.81 8.11 1.37
CA ASN A 17 -29.95 8.79 2.36
C ASN A 17 -28.73 7.95 2.75
N VAL A 18 -28.91 6.64 2.96
CA VAL A 18 -27.81 5.72 3.25
C VAL A 18 -26.86 5.63 2.05
N PHE A 19 -27.40 5.59 0.84
CA PHE A 19 -26.60 5.61 -0.39
C PHE A 19 -25.80 6.91 -0.54
N LEU A 20 -26.41 8.07 -0.27
CA LEU A 20 -25.73 9.37 -0.32
C LEU A 20 -24.60 9.46 0.70
N LEU A 21 -24.86 9.01 1.94
CA LEU A 21 -23.86 8.95 3.00
C LEU A 21 -22.70 8.00 2.62
N GLY A 22 -23.02 6.84 2.05
CA GLY A 22 -22.02 5.90 1.54
C GLY A 22 -21.19 6.48 0.39
N ALA A 23 -21.80 7.22 -0.53
CA ALA A 23 -21.13 7.87 -1.64
C ALA A 23 -20.20 9.01 -1.17
N ILE A 24 -20.64 9.82 -0.20
CA ILE A 24 -19.85 10.92 0.37
C ILE A 24 -18.70 10.37 1.23
N ALA A 25 -18.97 9.40 2.10
CA ALA A 25 -17.94 8.77 2.92
C ALA A 25 -16.93 7.99 2.05
N GLY A 26 -17.40 7.26 1.04
CA GLY A 26 -16.57 6.56 0.08
C GLY A 26 -15.73 7.51 -0.78
N GLY A 27 -16.33 8.61 -1.26
CA GLY A 27 -15.64 9.65 -2.03
C GLY A 27 -14.58 10.38 -1.21
N ALA A 28 -14.90 10.76 0.02
CA ALA A 28 -13.97 11.38 0.95
C ALA A 28 -12.83 10.43 1.33
N TYR A 29 -13.13 9.15 1.56
CA TYR A 29 -12.12 8.12 1.83
C TYR A 29 -11.19 7.90 0.64
N GLN A 30 -11.73 7.85 -0.58
CA GLN A 30 -10.91 7.72 -1.79
C GLN A 30 -10.05 8.96 -2.09
N TRP A 31 -10.57 10.16 -1.81
CA TRP A 31 -9.82 11.41 -1.95
C TRP A 31 -8.72 11.53 -0.89
N TYR A 32 -9.04 11.20 0.36
CA TYR A 32 -8.09 11.12 1.47
C TYR A 32 -7.03 10.04 1.22
N ALA A 33 -7.39 8.85 0.74
CA ALA A 33 -6.45 7.78 0.40
C ALA A 33 -5.50 8.17 -0.75
N ARG A 34 -5.99 8.94 -1.74
CA ARG A 34 -5.17 9.50 -2.83
C ARG A 34 -4.23 10.62 -2.37
N GLN A 35 -4.60 11.40 -1.37
CA GLN A 35 -3.78 12.53 -0.87
C GLN A 35 -2.85 12.17 0.29
N HIS A 36 -3.21 11.20 1.13
CA HIS A 36 -2.46 10.83 2.34
C HIS A 36 -1.79 9.45 2.27
N GLY A 37 -1.79 8.77 1.12
CA GLY A 37 -0.94 7.59 0.93
C GLY A 37 -1.39 6.35 1.71
N ALA A 38 -2.70 6.08 1.75
CA ALA A 38 -3.19 4.77 2.15
C ALA A 38 -3.24 3.85 0.92
N GLY A 39 -2.40 2.83 0.91
CA GLY A 39 -2.18 1.96 -0.24
C GLY A 39 -3.44 1.30 -0.80
N GLY A 40 -3.65 1.44 -2.10
CA GLY A 40 -4.66 0.68 -2.85
C GLY A 40 -4.88 1.24 -4.24
N ALA A 41 -4.31 0.56 -5.25
CA ALA A 41 -4.56 0.72 -6.69
C ALA A 41 -4.24 2.09 -7.37
N HIS A 42 -3.25 2.06 -8.27
CA HIS A 42 -3.08 2.98 -9.43
C HIS A 42 -2.25 4.27 -9.36
N ALA A 43 -1.45 4.54 -8.34
CA ALA A 43 -0.22 5.29 -8.65
C ALA A 43 0.67 4.37 -9.50
N PRO A 44 1.26 4.79 -10.65
CA PRO A 44 2.18 3.94 -11.39
C PRO A 44 3.36 3.64 -10.45
N LYS A 45 3.30 2.48 -9.78
CA LYS A 45 4.32 2.05 -8.82
C LYS A 45 5.52 1.70 -9.68
N VAL A 46 6.51 2.59 -9.74
CA VAL A 46 7.82 2.24 -10.29
C VAL A 46 8.25 1.00 -9.49
N ALA A 47 8.35 -0.13 -10.18
CA ALA A 47 8.51 -1.43 -9.55
C ALA A 47 9.78 -1.42 -8.68
N LEU A 48 9.72 -2.03 -7.49
CA LEU A 48 10.84 -2.02 -6.54
C LEU A 48 12.16 -2.49 -7.16
N ARG A 49 12.12 -3.38 -8.18
CA ARG A 49 13.29 -3.83 -8.94
C ARG A 49 14.14 -2.70 -9.52
N PHE A 50 13.57 -1.55 -9.84
CA PHE A 50 14.29 -0.40 -10.39
C PHE A 50 15.13 0.32 -9.34
N ALA A 51 14.98 0.02 -8.05
CA ALA A 51 15.82 0.60 -7.00
C ALA A 51 17.31 0.28 -7.17
N ALA A 52 17.65 -0.84 -7.82
CA ALA A 52 19.03 -1.23 -8.07
C ALA A 52 19.59 -0.72 -9.41
N GLU A 53 18.85 0.05 -10.21
CA GLU A 53 19.24 0.41 -11.59
C GLU A 53 20.56 1.18 -11.68
N ALA A 54 20.92 1.94 -10.64
CA ALA A 54 22.20 2.65 -10.53
C ALA A 54 23.37 1.77 -10.02
N LEU A 55 23.12 0.50 -9.69
CA LEU A 55 24.13 -0.46 -9.27
C LEU A 55 24.72 -1.23 -10.47
N PRO A 56 25.88 -1.89 -10.32
CA PRO A 56 26.41 -2.80 -11.33
C PRO A 56 25.41 -3.90 -11.72
N ALA A 57 25.48 -4.39 -12.95
CA ALA A 57 24.54 -5.37 -13.49
C ALA A 57 24.46 -6.67 -12.66
N GLU A 58 25.57 -7.08 -12.02
CA GLU A 58 25.61 -8.22 -11.11
C GLU A 58 24.72 -7.99 -9.87
N ARG A 59 24.88 -6.84 -9.21
CA ARG A 59 24.05 -6.41 -8.07
C ARG A 59 22.57 -6.27 -8.43
N GLN A 60 22.26 -5.81 -9.65
CA GLN A 60 20.88 -5.73 -10.14
C GLN A 60 20.22 -7.11 -10.23
N ARG A 61 20.98 -8.12 -10.69
CA ARG A 61 20.50 -9.51 -10.79
C ARG A 61 20.32 -10.10 -9.40
N GLU A 62 21.29 -9.95 -8.52
CA GLU A 62 21.21 -10.37 -7.11
C GLU A 62 19.96 -9.81 -6.43
N PHE A 63 19.72 -8.51 -6.58
CA PHE A 63 18.54 -7.86 -6.00
C PHE A 63 17.24 -8.39 -6.59
N THR A 64 17.19 -8.61 -7.90
CA THR A 64 16.00 -9.13 -8.57
C THR A 64 15.67 -10.54 -8.10
N GLU A 65 16.68 -11.41 -7.94
CA GLU A 65 16.50 -12.76 -7.43
C GLU A 65 16.11 -12.76 -5.94
N ALA A 66 16.72 -11.89 -5.12
CA ALA A 66 16.32 -11.71 -3.72
C ALA A 66 14.83 -11.32 -3.61
N LEU A 67 14.37 -10.36 -4.42
CA LEU A 67 12.96 -9.98 -4.47
C LEU A 67 12.04 -11.10 -4.96
N LYS A 68 12.48 -11.93 -5.91
CA LYS A 68 11.70 -13.09 -6.37
C LYS A 68 11.57 -14.13 -5.27
N ALA A 69 12.67 -14.45 -4.58
CA ALA A 69 12.66 -15.39 -3.46
C ALA A 69 11.75 -14.89 -2.33
N ALA A 70 11.92 -13.63 -1.89
CA ALA A 70 11.08 -13.03 -0.87
C ALA A 70 9.59 -13.07 -1.22
N ARG A 71 9.23 -12.76 -2.48
CA ARG A 71 7.84 -12.86 -2.95
C ARG A 71 7.33 -14.29 -2.96
N ARG A 72 8.16 -15.25 -3.39
CA ARG A 72 7.80 -16.67 -3.41
C ARG A 72 7.48 -17.16 -2.01
N ASP A 73 8.32 -16.81 -1.05
CA ASP A 73 8.20 -17.26 0.33
C ASP A 73 7.01 -16.55 1.01
N ALA A 74 6.75 -15.29 0.68
CA ALA A 74 5.58 -14.55 1.15
C ALA A 74 4.25 -14.91 0.45
N ARG A 75 4.24 -15.85 -0.53
CA ARG A 75 3.01 -16.24 -1.24
C ARG A 75 1.92 -16.77 -0.31
N VAL A 76 2.32 -17.35 0.83
CA VAL A 76 1.37 -17.84 1.83
C VAL A 76 0.56 -16.69 2.43
N TYR A 77 1.23 -15.61 2.87
CA TYR A 77 0.57 -14.42 3.40
C TYR A 77 -0.29 -13.72 2.35
N ALA A 78 0.13 -13.71 1.09
CA ALA A 78 -0.69 -13.18 -0.01
C ALA A 78 -1.94 -14.03 -0.32
N ARG A 79 -1.94 -15.32 0.03
CA ARG A 79 -3.14 -16.17 0.00
C ARG A 79 -4.02 -15.86 1.20
N GLU A 80 -3.46 -15.91 2.40
CA GLU A 80 -4.17 -15.61 3.65
C GLU A 80 -4.87 -14.24 3.62
N GLY A 81 -4.21 -13.20 3.10
CA GLY A 81 -4.82 -11.87 2.96
C GLY A 81 -5.96 -11.83 1.94
N ARG A 82 -5.94 -12.67 0.89
CA ARG A 82 -7.06 -12.80 -0.06
C ARG A 82 -8.22 -13.58 0.52
N ASP A 83 -7.91 -14.67 1.23
CA ASP A 83 -8.91 -15.51 1.86
C ASP A 83 -9.60 -14.71 2.99
N GLY A 84 -8.85 -13.98 3.82
CA GLY A 84 -9.41 -13.08 4.83
C GLY A 84 -10.32 -11.98 4.27
N ARG A 85 -10.00 -11.40 3.10
CA ARG A 85 -10.90 -10.44 2.43
C ARG A 85 -12.19 -11.10 1.95
N ARG A 86 -12.14 -12.37 1.53
CA ARG A 86 -13.33 -13.13 1.17
C ARG A 86 -14.19 -13.38 2.41
N ASP A 87 -13.60 -13.81 3.52
CA ASP A 87 -14.31 -14.01 4.79
C ASP A 87 -15.02 -12.72 5.24
N VAL A 88 -14.34 -11.57 5.14
CA VAL A 88 -14.94 -10.26 5.46
C VAL A 88 -16.18 -9.98 4.62
N LEU A 89 -16.12 -10.26 3.31
CA LEU A 89 -17.27 -10.07 2.42
C LEU A 89 -18.42 -11.03 2.75
N ASP A 90 -18.11 -12.28 3.05
CA ASP A 90 -19.09 -13.30 3.41
C ASP A 90 -19.80 -12.93 4.73
N LEU A 91 -19.07 -12.43 5.73
CA LEU A 91 -19.60 -11.96 7.01
C LEU A 91 -20.48 -10.70 6.86
N LEU A 92 -20.08 -9.77 5.99
CA LEU A 92 -20.89 -8.57 5.70
C LEU A 92 -22.17 -8.88 4.94
N ALA A 93 -22.22 -9.98 4.19
CA ALA A 93 -23.40 -10.42 3.45
C ALA A 93 -24.42 -11.16 4.33
N MET A 94 -24.09 -11.47 5.59
CA MET A 94 -25.00 -12.19 6.48
C MET A 94 -26.24 -11.34 6.83
N PRO A 95 -27.43 -11.96 6.97
CA PRO A 95 -28.66 -11.25 7.33
C PRO A 95 -28.57 -10.51 8.69
N GLN A 96 -27.75 -11.02 9.60
CA GLN A 96 -27.42 -10.38 10.88
C GLN A 96 -25.91 -10.21 10.94
N LEU A 97 -25.48 -8.99 11.28
CA LEU A 97 -24.06 -8.67 11.36
C LEU A 97 -23.44 -9.26 12.63
N ASP A 98 -22.57 -10.24 12.46
CA ASP A 98 -21.67 -10.72 13.52
C ASP A 98 -20.45 -9.81 13.60
N ARG A 99 -20.53 -8.81 14.50
CA ARG A 99 -19.47 -7.82 14.67
C ARG A 99 -18.16 -8.43 15.20
N PRO A 100 -18.15 -9.28 16.24
CA PRO A 100 -16.94 -9.98 16.68
C PRO A 100 -16.23 -10.76 15.57
N ALA A 101 -16.98 -11.57 14.79
CA ALA A 101 -16.40 -12.36 13.70
C ALA A 101 -15.81 -11.46 12.60
N LEU A 102 -16.49 -10.35 12.27
CA LEU A 102 -15.98 -9.37 11.31
C LEU A 102 -14.68 -8.72 11.79
N ASP A 103 -14.60 -8.30 13.05
CA ASP A 103 -13.41 -7.68 13.61
C ASP A 103 -12.21 -8.64 13.59
N GLU A 104 -12.45 -9.93 13.86
CA GLU A 104 -11.43 -10.99 13.77
C GLU A 104 -10.96 -11.20 12.32
N ALA A 105 -11.87 -11.34 11.35
CA ALA A 105 -11.52 -11.51 9.94
C ALA A 105 -10.72 -10.30 9.39
N LEU A 106 -11.09 -9.09 9.80
CA LEU A 106 -10.35 -7.87 9.48
C LEU A 106 -8.95 -7.87 10.12
N ALA A 107 -8.82 -8.35 11.36
CA ALA A 107 -7.52 -8.46 12.04
C ALA A 107 -6.59 -9.47 11.33
N ARG A 108 -7.09 -10.66 11.00
CA ARG A 108 -6.33 -11.67 10.24
C ARG A 108 -5.86 -11.14 8.89
N THR A 109 -6.74 -10.43 8.18
CA THR A 109 -6.40 -9.81 6.88
C THR A 109 -5.26 -8.81 7.02
N ARG A 110 -5.33 -7.91 8.03
CA ARG A 110 -4.27 -6.93 8.28
C ARG A 110 -2.95 -7.59 8.64
N GLU A 111 -2.98 -8.62 9.48
CA GLU A 111 -1.77 -9.35 9.89
C GLU A 111 -1.08 -10.01 8.69
N ALA A 112 -1.85 -10.69 7.83
CA ALA A 112 -1.30 -11.30 6.62
C ALA A 112 -0.68 -10.24 5.68
N ASP A 113 -1.36 -9.12 5.46
CA ASP A 113 -0.84 -8.02 4.65
C ASP A 113 0.45 -7.42 5.24
N MET A 114 0.52 -7.28 6.58
CA MET A 114 1.72 -6.81 7.29
C MET A 114 2.89 -7.79 7.18
N ARG A 115 2.65 -9.09 7.35
CA ARG A 115 3.69 -10.12 7.20
C ARG A 115 4.24 -10.18 5.79
N LEU A 116 3.36 -10.10 4.77
CA LEU A 116 3.76 -10.01 3.37
C LEU A 116 4.69 -8.81 3.14
N ARG A 117 4.32 -7.63 3.67
CA ARG A 117 5.12 -6.41 3.55
C ARG A 117 6.47 -6.54 4.25
N ALA A 118 6.46 -7.02 5.49
CA ALA A 118 7.66 -7.20 6.30
C ALA A 118 8.68 -8.13 5.62
N GLN A 119 8.22 -9.21 4.97
CA GLN A 119 9.12 -10.13 4.26
C GLN A 119 9.88 -9.45 3.11
N VAL A 120 9.20 -8.58 2.35
CA VAL A 120 9.85 -7.83 1.27
C VAL A 120 10.80 -6.77 1.84
N GLU A 121 10.39 -6.09 2.91
CA GLU A 121 11.24 -5.11 3.59
C GLU A 121 12.52 -5.74 4.16
N SER A 122 12.41 -6.92 4.79
CA SER A 122 13.57 -7.68 5.28
C SER A 122 14.53 -8.00 4.15
N SER A 123 14.03 -8.53 3.02
CA SER A 123 14.89 -8.85 1.87
C SER A 123 15.61 -7.62 1.29
N VAL A 124 14.98 -6.44 1.31
CA VAL A 124 15.63 -5.19 0.91
C VAL A 124 16.73 -4.80 1.89
N ALA A 125 16.48 -4.94 3.20
CA ALA A 125 17.47 -4.67 4.24
C ALA A 125 18.67 -5.62 4.17
N ASP A 126 18.42 -6.92 3.98
CA ASP A 126 19.44 -7.95 3.82
C ASP A 126 20.33 -7.67 2.59
N PHE A 127 19.70 -7.28 1.47
CA PHE A 127 20.46 -6.85 0.29
C PHE A 127 21.29 -5.60 0.57
N ALA A 128 20.72 -4.58 1.20
CA ALA A 128 21.45 -3.35 1.53
C ALA A 128 22.64 -3.60 2.48
N ALA A 129 22.55 -4.60 3.36
CA ALA A 129 23.63 -5.02 4.24
C ALA A 129 24.82 -5.64 3.47
N SER A 130 24.58 -6.24 2.30
CA SER A 130 25.61 -6.82 1.42
C SER A 130 26.36 -5.79 0.56
N LEU A 131 25.85 -4.56 0.47
CA LEU A 131 26.42 -3.49 -0.34
C LEU A 131 27.52 -2.71 0.40
N THR A 132 28.51 -2.23 -0.35
CA THR A 132 29.46 -1.23 0.18
C THR A 132 28.74 0.08 0.54
N PRO A 133 29.35 0.97 1.35
CA PRO A 133 28.74 2.26 1.68
C PRO A 133 28.34 3.08 0.43
N GLU A 134 29.18 3.09 -0.60
CA GLU A 134 28.96 3.83 -1.85
C GLU A 134 27.83 3.21 -2.68
N GLU A 135 27.82 1.89 -2.82
CA GLU A 135 26.73 1.16 -3.48
C GLU A 135 25.40 1.40 -2.75
N ARG A 136 25.41 1.40 -1.42
CA ARG A 136 24.22 1.64 -0.61
C ARG A 136 23.62 3.03 -0.85
N GLN A 137 24.43 4.06 -1.05
CA GLN A 137 23.91 5.39 -1.40
C GLN A 137 23.20 5.40 -2.75
N ARG A 138 23.78 4.77 -3.79
CA ARG A 138 23.13 4.63 -5.10
C ARG A 138 21.83 3.85 -5.00
N PHE A 139 21.79 2.84 -4.15
CA PHE A 139 20.59 2.05 -3.89
C PHE A 139 19.50 2.87 -3.17
N VAL A 140 19.88 3.69 -2.19
CA VAL A 140 18.95 4.63 -1.51
C VAL A 140 18.34 5.61 -2.52
N ASP A 141 19.14 6.15 -3.43
CA ASP A 141 18.63 7.03 -4.48
C ASP A 141 17.60 6.32 -5.38
N GLY A 142 17.84 5.06 -5.74
CA GLY A 142 16.87 4.25 -6.46
C GLY A 142 15.59 3.99 -5.66
N LEU A 143 15.70 3.73 -4.35
CA LEU A 143 14.55 3.54 -3.44
C LEU A 143 13.69 4.80 -3.30
N ARG A 144 14.29 6.00 -3.30
CA ARG A 144 13.54 7.28 -3.28
C ARG A 144 12.62 7.44 -4.49
N HIS A 145 12.85 6.71 -5.57
CA HIS A 145 12.05 6.78 -6.80
C HIS A 145 11.18 5.53 -7.03
N SER A 146 11.34 4.48 -6.22
CA SER A 146 10.79 3.14 -6.49
C SER A 146 10.09 2.52 -5.29
N GLY A 147 9.14 1.62 -5.56
CA GLY A 147 8.48 0.84 -4.51
C GLY A 147 7.71 1.71 -3.50
N GLN A 148 7.78 1.32 -2.23
CA GLN A 148 7.02 1.94 -1.13
C GLN A 148 7.70 3.16 -0.51
N TRP A 149 9.02 3.32 -0.71
CA TRP A 149 9.80 4.45 -0.19
C TRP A 149 9.88 5.61 -1.18
N ARG A 150 9.10 5.55 -2.26
CA ARG A 150 9.06 6.59 -3.27
C ARG A 150 8.61 7.91 -2.65
N GLN A 151 9.45 8.92 -2.77
CA GLN A 151 9.13 10.27 -2.35
C GLN A 151 8.50 11.05 -3.51
N PRO A 152 7.52 11.93 -3.24
CA PRO A 152 6.99 12.85 -4.25
C PRO A 152 8.11 13.75 -4.77
N ALA A 153 8.20 13.94 -6.08
CA ALA A 153 9.27 14.68 -6.76
C ALA A 153 9.52 16.09 -6.18
N ALA A 154 8.49 16.75 -5.62
CA ALA A 154 8.60 18.08 -5.01
C ALA A 154 9.47 18.13 -3.74
N LYS A 155 9.61 17.04 -2.98
CA LYS A 155 10.50 16.99 -1.80
C LYS A 155 11.97 16.81 -2.20
N ASN A 156 12.23 15.97 -3.20
CA ASN A 156 13.58 15.68 -3.69
C ASN A 156 14.29 16.93 -4.25
N ALA A 157 13.56 17.82 -4.93
CA ALA A 157 14.13 19.06 -5.48
C ALA A 157 14.54 20.06 -4.38
N ARG A 158 13.80 20.12 -3.27
CA ARG A 158 14.12 21.00 -2.14
C ARG A 158 15.35 20.51 -1.36
N GLU A 159 15.47 19.20 -1.15
CA GLU A 159 16.65 18.62 -0.48
C GLU A 159 17.92 18.75 -1.32
N LYS A 160 17.87 18.50 -2.64
CA LYS A 160 19.02 18.72 -3.53
C LYS A 160 19.52 20.17 -3.47
N ASN A 161 18.60 21.13 -3.58
CA ASN A 161 18.96 22.54 -3.52
C ASN A 161 19.56 22.96 -2.17
N ALA A 162 19.13 22.35 -1.06
CA ALA A 162 19.68 22.62 0.26
C ALA A 162 21.08 22.01 0.45
N HIS A 163 21.32 20.81 -0.11
CA HIS A 163 22.64 20.18 -0.06
C HIS A 163 23.67 20.93 -0.90
N ASP A 164 23.29 21.33 -2.12
CA ASP A 164 24.15 22.12 -3.03
C ASP A 164 24.45 23.53 -2.48
N ALA A 165 23.54 24.13 -1.71
CA ALA A 165 23.79 25.39 -1.02
C ALA A 165 24.81 25.22 0.12
N SER A 166 24.68 24.16 0.93
CA SER A 166 25.61 23.89 2.03
C SER A 166 27.03 23.52 1.58
N ALA A 167 27.19 22.95 0.39
CA ALA A 167 28.49 22.60 -0.18
C ALA A 167 29.22 23.81 -0.80
N ARG A 168 28.52 24.92 -1.05
CA ARG A 168 29.09 26.16 -1.61
C ARG A 168 29.56 27.15 -0.56
N ASP A 169 29.04 27.07 0.66
CA ASP A 169 29.40 27.95 1.78
C ASP A 169 30.50 27.37 2.68
N GLY A 170 31.09 26.22 2.30
CA GLY A 170 32.08 25.48 3.08
C GLY A 170 33.52 25.52 2.56
N ASP A 171 33.83 26.38 1.59
CA ASP A 171 35.18 26.62 1.04
C ASP A 171 35.62 28.07 1.32
#